data_AF-A0A7L5BDB3-F1
#
_entry.id   AF-A0A7L5BDB3-F1
#
_cell.length_a   1.000
_cell.length_b   1.000
_cell.length_c   1.000
_cell.angle_alpha   90.00
_cell.angle_beta   90.00
_cell.angle_gamma   90.00
#
_symmetry.space_group_name_H-M   'P 1'
#
loop_
_entity.id
_entity.type
_entity.pdbx_description
1 polymer ?
#
loop_
_entity_poly.entity_id
_entity_poly.type
_entity_poly.pdbx_seq_one_letter_code
_entity_poly.pdbx_strand_id
1 'polypeptide(L)'
;MTTHTKKSGEPNKGGRPPALTPDEATLEIIRGLGEIQCTTRECAAVLGVSHQTFIAFKAKHQEVSDALEAGMQTGRQSLRRKQFKMADTNASMAIWLGKQYLDQTDKQDITANVKQDVTISDARAKLEHQINRVASGIGESVGTSKPH
;
A
#
# COMPACT_ATOMS: atom_id res chain seq x y z
N MET A 1 -9.97 42.67 50.37
CA MET A 1 -9.43 41.50 49.64
C MET A 1 -10.35 40.33 49.94
N THR A 2 -11.32 40.07 49.07
CA THR A 2 -12.33 39.03 49.27
C THR A 2 -11.97 37.86 48.36
N THR A 3 -11.35 36.83 48.92
CA THR A 3 -10.93 35.63 48.18
C THR A 3 -12.11 34.67 48.05
N HIS A 4 -12.66 34.58 46.85
CA HIS A 4 -13.60 33.51 46.49
C HIS A 4 -12.82 32.23 46.21
N THR A 5 -12.76 31.34 47.19
CA THR A 5 -12.20 29.99 47.02
C THR A 5 -13.21 29.11 46.28
N LYS A 6 -12.94 28.82 45.00
CA LYS A 6 -13.72 27.91 44.16
C LYS A 6 -13.57 26.47 44.67
N LYS A 7 -14.62 25.91 45.26
CA LYS A 7 -14.68 24.50 45.69
C LYS A 7 -14.55 23.59 44.47
N SER A 8 -13.56 22.70 44.47
CA SER A 8 -13.37 21.64 43.48
C SER A 8 -14.55 20.66 43.52
N GLY A 9 -15.18 20.44 42.36
CA GLY A 9 -16.39 19.63 42.24
C GLY A 9 -16.11 18.14 42.45
N GLU A 10 -16.80 17.54 43.42
CA GLU A 10 -16.95 16.09 43.46
C GLU A 10 -17.80 15.62 42.26
N PRO A 11 -17.45 14.49 41.62
CA PRO A 11 -18.23 13.99 40.49
C PRO A 11 -19.64 13.57 40.94
N ASN A 12 -20.64 14.03 40.19
CA ASN A 12 -22.05 13.72 40.43
C ASN A 12 -22.29 12.21 40.40
N LYS A 13 -22.74 11.63 41.52
CA LYS A 13 -22.99 10.18 41.69
C LYS A 13 -24.31 9.70 41.07
N GLY A 14 -24.97 10.50 40.24
CA GLY A 14 -26.28 10.21 39.65
C GLY A 14 -26.21 10.08 38.14
N GLY A 15 -25.90 8.88 37.63
CA GLY A 15 -25.93 8.57 36.20
C GLY A 15 -25.99 7.07 35.93
N ARG A 16 -26.40 6.68 34.71
CA ARG A 16 -26.30 5.28 34.25
C ARG A 16 -24.83 4.86 34.30
N PRO A 17 -24.49 3.70 34.90
CA PRO A 17 -23.11 3.23 34.92
C PRO A 17 -22.57 3.13 33.47
N PRO A 18 -21.28 3.50 33.26
CA PRO A 18 -20.69 3.43 31.94
C PRO A 18 -20.74 1.99 31.40
N ALA A 19 -20.98 1.85 30.10
CA ALA A 19 -21.10 0.53 29.47
C ALA A 19 -19.78 -0.26 29.46
N LEU A 20 -18.64 0.44 29.56
CA LEU A 20 -17.30 -0.15 29.62
C LEU A 20 -16.47 0.55 30.70
N THR A 21 -15.63 -0.23 31.36
CA THR A 21 -14.64 0.20 32.34
C THR A 21 -13.27 -0.32 31.93
N PRO A 22 -12.17 0.42 32.16
CA PRO A 22 -10.82 -0.05 31.87
C PRO A 22 -10.30 -0.90 33.04
N ASP A 23 -11.03 -1.94 33.41
CA ASP A 23 -10.56 -2.93 34.38
C ASP A 23 -9.61 -3.94 33.72
N GLU A 24 -8.79 -4.61 34.52
CA GLU A 24 -7.76 -5.54 34.04
C GLU A 24 -8.34 -6.64 33.13
N ALA A 25 -9.53 -7.16 33.45
CA ALA A 25 -10.17 -8.18 32.63
C ALA A 25 -10.58 -7.64 31.25
N THR A 26 -11.14 -6.43 31.20
CA THR A 26 -11.45 -5.75 29.93
C THR A 26 -10.19 -5.49 29.11
N LEU A 27 -9.09 -5.06 29.73
CA LEU A 27 -7.82 -4.82 29.04
C LEU A 27 -7.22 -6.11 28.47
N GLU A 28 -7.30 -7.22 29.19
CA GLU A 28 -6.82 -8.52 28.71
C GLU A 28 -7.63 -9.02 27.51
N ILE A 29 -8.95 -8.86 27.53
CA ILE A 29 -9.82 -9.16 26.37
C ILE A 29 -9.38 -8.32 25.16
N ILE A 30 -9.17 -7.02 25.35
CA ILE A 30 -8.78 -6.10 24.28
C ILE A 30 -7.39 -6.45 23.72
N ARG A 31 -6.44 -6.84 24.58
CA ARG A 31 -5.13 -7.34 24.15
C ARG A 31 -5.28 -8.59 23.28
N GLY A 32 -6.06 -9.56 23.71
CA GLY A 32 -6.35 -10.78 22.94
C GLY A 32 -7.01 -10.49 21.59
N LEU A 33 -7.93 -9.52 21.54
CA LEU A 33 -8.52 -9.04 20.28
C LEU A 33 -7.47 -8.40 19.35
N GLY A 34 -6.51 -7.68 19.92
CA GLY A 34 -5.37 -7.14 19.17
C GLY A 34 -4.51 -8.24 18.57
N GLU A 35 -4.24 -9.33 19.29
CA GLU A 35 -3.41 -10.45 18.80
C GLU A 35 -3.97 -11.09 17.53
N ILE A 36 -5.30 -11.19 17.43
CA ILE A 36 -5.98 -11.71 16.24
C ILE A 36 -6.24 -10.63 15.16
N GLN A 37 -5.69 -9.43 15.33
CA GLN A 37 -5.81 -8.30 14.41
C GLN A 37 -7.28 -7.85 14.20
N CYS A 38 -8.11 -7.94 15.24
CA CYS A 38 -9.49 -7.44 15.15
C CYS A 38 -9.53 -5.94 14.85
N THR A 39 -10.45 -5.56 13.97
CA THR A 39 -10.82 -4.18 13.71
C THR A 39 -11.56 -3.57 14.91
N THR A 40 -11.63 -2.23 14.98
CA THR A 40 -12.38 -1.54 16.04
C THR A 40 -13.86 -1.90 16.06
N ARG A 41 -14.44 -2.22 14.90
CA ARG A 41 -15.85 -2.64 14.78
C ARG A 41 -16.06 -4.04 15.33
N GLU A 42 -15.15 -4.96 15.06
CA GLU A 42 -15.18 -6.31 15.65
C GLU A 42 -14.94 -6.27 17.15
N CYS A 43 -14.02 -5.43 17.63
CA CYS A 43 -13.81 -5.22 19.07
C CYS A 43 -15.10 -4.74 19.75
N ALA A 44 -15.80 -3.78 19.15
CA ALA A 44 -17.06 -3.28 19.68
C ALA A 44 -18.15 -4.36 19.71
N ALA A 45 -18.23 -5.20 18.67
CA ALA A 45 -19.16 -6.31 18.61
C ALA A 45 -18.90 -7.36 19.71
N VAL A 46 -17.63 -7.71 19.95
CA VAL A 46 -17.26 -8.65 21.03
C VAL A 46 -17.56 -8.08 22.41
N LEU A 47 -17.31 -6.78 22.62
CA LEU A 47 -17.61 -6.09 23.87
C LEU A 47 -19.09 -5.72 24.04
N GLY A 48 -19.95 -6.04 23.07
CA GLY A 48 -21.39 -5.79 23.15
C GLY A 48 -21.78 -4.30 23.14
N VAL A 49 -20.95 -3.43 22.57
CA VAL A 49 -21.20 -1.99 22.51
C VAL A 49 -21.26 -1.48 21.07
N SER A 50 -21.82 -0.28 20.88
CA SER A 50 -21.77 0.37 19.57
C SER A 50 -20.32 0.70 19.18
N HIS A 51 -20.03 0.72 17.87
CA HIS A 51 -18.72 1.11 17.35
C HIS A 51 -18.28 2.49 17.87
N GLN A 52 -19.22 3.44 17.92
CA GLN A 52 -18.95 4.79 18.44
C GLN A 52 -18.60 4.79 19.94
N THR A 53 -19.26 3.94 20.73
CA THR A 53 -18.97 3.78 22.16
C THR A 53 -17.55 3.28 22.36
N PHE A 54 -17.09 2.30 21.57
CA PHE A 54 -15.73 1.79 21.66
C PHE A 54 -14.67 2.83 21.22
N ILE A 55 -14.95 3.61 20.18
CA ILE A 55 -14.07 4.72 19.76
C ILE A 55 -13.92 5.75 20.89
N ALA A 56 -15.04 6.17 21.49
CA ALA A 56 -15.02 7.11 22.60
C ALA A 56 -14.29 6.53 23.84
N PHE A 57 -14.47 5.24 24.10
CA PHE A 57 -13.79 4.54 25.18
C PHE A 57 -12.26 4.54 24.99
N LYS A 58 -11.78 4.18 23.78
CA LYS A 58 -10.35 4.28 23.42
C LYS A 58 -9.80 5.69 23.52
N ALA A 59 -10.56 6.70 23.09
CA ALA A 59 -10.12 8.10 23.14
C ALA A 59 -10.02 8.64 24.58
N LYS A 60 -10.84 8.11 25.49
CA LYS A 60 -10.88 8.54 26.90
C LYS A 60 -9.84 7.82 27.75
N HIS A 61 -9.50 6.58 27.42
CA HIS A 61 -8.63 5.72 28.21
C HIS A 61 -7.45 5.25 27.39
N GLN A 62 -6.29 5.88 27.58
CA GLN A 62 -5.08 5.59 26.80
C GLN A 62 -4.64 4.11 26.94
N GLU A 63 -4.76 3.56 28.15
CA GLU A 63 -4.45 2.15 28.46
C GLU A 63 -5.23 1.14 27.58
N VAL A 64 -6.43 1.49 27.12
CA VAL A 64 -7.24 0.68 26.20
C VAL A 64 -6.63 0.69 24.80
N SER A 65 -6.15 1.84 24.35
CA SER A 65 -5.45 1.95 23.06
C SER A 65 -4.12 1.21 23.08
N ASP A 66 -3.37 1.38 24.17
CA ASP A 66 -2.07 0.74 24.35
C ASP A 66 -2.20 -0.79 24.44
N ALA A 67 -3.20 -1.29 25.17
CA ALA A 67 -3.48 -2.73 25.25
C ALA A 67 -3.80 -3.33 23.87
N LEU A 68 -4.64 -2.66 23.08
CA LEU A 68 -4.97 -3.12 21.74
C LEU A 68 -3.74 -3.10 20.82
N GLU A 69 -2.96 -2.02 20.85
CA GLU A 69 -1.75 -1.90 20.03
C GLU A 69 -0.70 -2.95 20.41
N ALA A 70 -0.47 -3.18 21.70
CA ALA A 70 0.44 -4.22 22.19
C ALA A 70 0.00 -5.62 21.72
N GLY A 71 -1.30 -5.92 21.78
CA GLY A 71 -1.88 -7.12 21.20
C GLY A 71 -1.60 -7.21 19.70
N MET A 72 -1.82 -6.12 18.94
CA MET A 72 -1.56 -6.09 17.51
C MET A 72 -0.10 -6.37 17.16
N GLN A 73 0.86 -5.80 17.90
CA GLN A 73 2.28 -6.08 17.69
C GLN A 73 2.61 -7.56 17.95
N THR A 74 2.07 -8.13 19.03
CA THR A 74 2.23 -9.55 19.38
C THR A 74 1.64 -10.46 18.30
N GLY A 75 0.46 -10.12 17.78
CA GLY A 75 -0.18 -10.79 16.66
C GLY A 75 0.67 -10.79 15.40
N ARG A 76 1.23 -9.62 15.03
CA ARG A 76 2.12 -9.47 13.86
C ARG A 76 3.41 -10.27 14.03
N GLN A 77 4.00 -10.28 15.21
CA GLN A 77 5.16 -11.13 15.52
C GLN A 77 4.82 -12.62 15.34
N SER A 78 3.66 -13.05 15.85
CA SER A 78 3.19 -14.42 15.70
C SER A 78 2.90 -14.81 14.26
N LEU A 79 2.29 -13.92 13.48
CA LEU A 79 2.09 -14.13 12.04
C LEU A 79 3.43 -14.26 11.32
N ARG A 80 4.39 -13.37 11.59
CA ARG A 80 5.73 -13.43 10.99
C ARG A 80 6.40 -14.77 11.27
N ARG A 81 6.40 -15.24 12.52
CA ARG A 81 6.94 -16.55 12.89
C ARG A 81 6.28 -17.68 12.09
N LYS A 82 4.96 -17.65 11.92
CA LYS A 82 4.21 -18.64 11.12
C LYS A 82 4.60 -18.56 9.64
N GLN A 83 4.77 -17.36 9.08
CA GLN A 83 5.20 -17.16 7.69
C GLN A 83 6.61 -17.73 7.46
N PHE A 84 7.56 -17.48 8.37
CA PHE A 84 8.90 -18.07 8.30
C PHE A 84 8.86 -19.59 8.34
N LYS A 85 8.08 -20.18 9.27
CA LYS A 85 7.90 -21.65 9.31
C LYS A 85 7.23 -22.19 8.05
N MET A 86 6.26 -21.47 7.47
CA MET A 86 5.59 -21.88 6.24
C MET A 86 6.57 -21.93 5.05
N ALA A 87 7.57 -21.05 5.03
CA ALA A 87 8.57 -20.99 3.97
C ALA A 87 9.42 -22.27 3.84
N ASP A 88 9.52 -23.09 4.89
CA ASP A 88 10.22 -24.37 4.85
C ASP A 88 9.59 -25.37 3.85
N THR A 89 8.29 -25.22 3.56
CA THR A 89 7.53 -26.13 2.70
C THR A 89 6.85 -25.45 1.51
N ASN A 90 6.66 -24.13 1.57
CA ASN A 90 5.99 -23.36 0.53
C ASN A 90 6.97 -22.42 -0.19
N ALA A 91 7.33 -22.78 -1.43
CA ALA A 91 8.27 -22.02 -2.25
C ALA A 91 7.81 -20.57 -2.51
N SER A 92 6.51 -20.33 -2.70
CA SER A 92 5.99 -18.97 -2.91
C SER A 92 6.22 -18.08 -1.68
N MET A 93 6.05 -18.62 -0.47
CA MET A 93 6.35 -17.89 0.77
C MET A 93 7.85 -17.63 0.93
N ALA A 94 8.69 -18.61 0.60
CA ALA A 94 10.15 -18.44 0.62
C ALA A 94 10.62 -17.35 -0.36
N ILE A 95 10.09 -17.35 -1.59
CA ILE A 95 10.36 -16.30 -2.59
C ILE A 95 9.88 -14.94 -2.06
N TRP A 96 8.68 -14.88 -1.49
CA TRP A 96 8.15 -13.62 -0.96
C TRP A 96 9.02 -13.07 0.18
N LEU A 97 9.42 -13.89 1.15
CA LEU A 97 10.33 -13.49 2.23
C LEU A 97 11.71 -13.11 1.70
N GLY A 98 12.23 -13.81 0.69
CA GLY A 98 13.48 -13.46 0.03
C GLY A 98 13.43 -12.08 -0.63
N LYS A 99 12.32 -11.75 -1.29
CA LYS A 99 12.09 -10.40 -1.84
C LYS A 99 11.99 -9.34 -0.75
N GLN A 100 11.35 -9.64 0.39
CA GLN A 100 11.13 -8.66 1.46
C GLN A 100 12.33 -8.42 2.38
N TYR A 101 13.15 -9.44 2.63
CA TYR A 101 14.24 -9.38 3.63
C TYR A 101 15.64 -9.48 3.04
N LEU A 102 15.79 -9.90 1.78
CA LEU A 102 17.09 -10.12 1.13
C LEU A 102 17.27 -9.28 -0.14
N ASP A 103 16.41 -8.29 -0.38
CA ASP A 103 16.42 -7.41 -1.56
C ASP A 103 16.45 -8.17 -2.91
N GLN A 104 15.88 -9.37 -2.95
CA GLN A 104 15.77 -10.14 -4.17
C GLN A 104 14.75 -9.49 -5.11
N THR A 105 15.11 -9.32 -6.38
CA THR A 105 14.26 -8.73 -7.41
C THR A 105 13.93 -9.75 -8.49
N ASP A 106 12.73 -9.63 -9.04
CA ASP A 106 12.30 -10.44 -10.18
C ASP A 106 12.96 -9.89 -11.45
N LYS A 107 13.70 -10.71 -12.19
CA LYS A 107 14.26 -10.32 -13.50
C LYS A 107 13.32 -10.83 -14.58
N GLN A 108 12.64 -9.90 -15.24
CA GLN A 108 11.87 -10.22 -16.46
C GLN A 108 12.73 -9.89 -17.68
N ASP A 109 13.29 -10.91 -18.32
CA ASP A 109 13.91 -10.75 -19.63
C ASP A 109 12.81 -10.66 -20.70
N ILE A 110 12.42 -9.44 -21.07
CA ILE A 110 11.47 -9.21 -22.15
C ILE A 110 12.20 -9.41 -23.48
N THR A 111 12.12 -10.62 -24.04
CA THR A 111 12.54 -10.87 -25.43
C THR A 111 11.42 -10.41 -26.36
N ALA A 112 11.44 -9.14 -26.77
CA ALA A 112 10.50 -8.60 -27.75
C ALA A 112 10.88 -9.11 -29.15
N ASN A 113 10.20 -10.16 -29.63
CA ASN A 113 10.33 -10.64 -30.99
C ASN A 113 9.43 -9.79 -31.91
N VAL A 114 9.96 -8.65 -32.38
CA VAL A 114 9.23 -7.74 -33.27
C VAL A 114 9.23 -8.34 -34.67
N LYS A 115 8.12 -8.96 -35.08
CA LYS A 115 7.86 -9.21 -36.51
C LYS A 115 7.47 -7.89 -37.16
N GLN A 116 8.41 -7.26 -37.87
CA GLN A 116 8.11 -6.15 -38.75
C GLN A 116 7.50 -6.71 -40.05
N ASP A 117 6.18 -6.67 -40.16
CA ASP A 117 5.50 -6.88 -41.44
C ASP A 117 5.71 -5.62 -42.30
N VAL A 118 6.74 -5.64 -43.15
CA VAL A 118 6.94 -4.58 -44.15
C VAL A 118 5.91 -4.76 -45.25
N THR A 119 4.93 -3.86 -45.33
CA THR A 119 3.95 -3.85 -46.42
C THR A 119 4.60 -3.32 -47.70
N ILE A 120 4.19 -3.86 -48.85
CA ILE A 120 4.75 -3.52 -50.17
C ILE A 120 4.58 -2.03 -50.51
N SER A 121 3.60 -1.34 -49.91
CA SER A 121 3.41 0.11 -50.03
C SER A 121 4.61 0.91 -49.52
N ASP A 122 5.20 0.46 -48.42
CA ASP A 122 6.28 1.17 -47.74
C ASP A 122 7.61 0.99 -48.48
N ALA A 123 7.77 -0.16 -49.13
CA ALA A 123 8.88 -0.41 -50.06
C ALA A 123 8.77 0.47 -51.32
N ARG A 124 7.55 0.64 -51.88
CA ARG A 124 7.30 1.52 -53.03
C ARG A 124 7.59 2.98 -52.72
N ALA A 125 7.09 3.49 -51.59
CA ALA A 125 7.33 4.87 -51.18
C ALA A 125 8.84 5.18 -50.99
N LYS A 126 9.61 4.22 -50.46
CA LYS A 126 11.07 4.33 -50.34
C LYS A 126 11.76 4.31 -51.69
N LEU A 127 11.29 3.50 -52.64
CA LEU A 127 11.84 3.45 -54.01
C LEU A 127 11.57 4.75 -54.77
N GLU A 128 10.35 5.28 -54.71
CA GLU A 128 9.97 6.53 -55.36
C GLU A 128 10.80 7.72 -54.86
N HIS A 129 11.04 7.79 -53.55
CA HIS A 129 11.92 8.80 -52.98
C HIS A 129 13.38 8.67 -53.48
N GLN A 130 13.88 7.44 -53.67
CA GLN A 130 15.22 7.23 -54.21
C GLN A 130 15.32 7.59 -55.70
N ILE A 131 14.28 7.27 -56.50
CA ILE A 131 14.20 7.61 -57.92
C ILE A 131 14.17 9.13 -58.12
N ASN A 132 13.33 9.84 -57.37
CA ASN A 132 13.27 11.31 -57.46
C ASN A 132 14.59 11.97 -57.07
N ARG A 133 15.32 11.40 -56.11
CA ARG A 133 16.64 11.91 -55.70
C ARG A 133 17.71 11.73 -56.79
N VAL A 134 17.62 10.66 -57.58
CA VAL A 134 18.52 10.42 -58.73
C VAL A 134 18.13 11.30 -59.92
N ALA A 135 16.83 11.46 -60.19
CA ALA A 135 16.33 12.33 -61.27
C ALA A 135 16.74 13.80 -61.07
N SER A 136 16.67 14.32 -59.84
CA SER A 136 17.13 15.67 -59.51
C SER A 136 18.65 15.87 -59.63
N GLY A 137 19.45 14.80 -59.72
CA GLY A 137 20.90 14.87 -59.87
C GLY A 137 21.42 14.87 -61.32
N ILE A 138 20.55 14.61 -62.31
CA ILE A 138 20.96 14.44 -63.73
C ILE A 138 20.73 15.72 -64.57
N GLY A 139 20.08 16.75 -64.03
CA GLY A 139 19.65 17.94 -64.79
C GLY A 139 20.69 19.05 -65.06
N GLU A 140 21.93 18.91 -64.60
CA GLU A 140 22.89 20.04 -64.57
C GLU A 140 24.12 19.84 -65.48
N SER A 141 23.93 19.52 -66.77
CA SER A 141 25.01 19.65 -67.77
C SER A 141 24.54 19.67 -69.24
N VAL A 142 23.94 20.77 -69.72
CA VAL A 142 23.93 21.08 -71.17
C VAL A 142 24.15 22.58 -71.35
N GLY A 143 25.36 22.94 -71.80
CA GLY A 143 25.79 24.31 -72.02
C GLY A 143 25.30 24.93 -73.32
N THR A 144 25.19 26.26 -73.35
CA THR A 144 25.02 27.07 -74.56
C THR A 144 26.22 27.98 -74.75
N SER A 145 27.10 27.64 -75.70
CA SER A 145 28.10 28.55 -76.27
C SER A 145 27.44 29.58 -77.18
N LYS A 146 27.89 30.83 -77.15
CA LYS A 146 27.57 31.87 -78.16
C LYS A 146 28.87 32.32 -78.85
N PRO A 147 28.89 32.48 -80.19
CA PRO A 147 30.08 32.87 -80.93
C PRO A 147 30.16 34.39 -81.18
N HIS A 148 31.41 34.83 -81.31
CA HIS A 148 31.98 36.12 -81.76
C HIS A 148 31.80 37.36 -80.90
#